data_AF-A0A0F9QHW0-F1
#
_entry.id   AF-A0A0F9QHW0-F1
#
_cell.length_a   1.000
_cell.length_b   1.000
_cell.length_c   1.000
_cell.angle_alpha   90.00
_cell.angle_beta   90.00
_cell.angle_gamma   90.00
#
_symmetry.space_group_name_H-M   'P 1'
#
loop_
_entity.id
_entity.type
_entity.pdbx_description
1 polymer ?
#
loop_
_entity_poly.entity_id
_entity_poly.type
_entity_poly.pdbx_seq_one_letter_code
_entity_poly.pdbx_strand_id
1 'polypeptide(L)'
;MSFEIVDSKNSQPLWVPVSETAEMFAGSIDQWDTDTGGVEVLGVASGAYDTNNDSIIGGLVIGTSNETKVFEDGTTVGGTFRGEEITGVVSQANLLARTQIGNRGMYKKGEKMAMVEHIILDVTTRLRGRVYNATYGTALTVLTVTTASTDGGRTNTYITNASDLASVPNESTIFCRSGANAGLYRVLSTTSTTTHLNDVSFPFTIAVGDTFVMVPQQQGYSRIQVDAESTFINGAAITSYYGVFIDKMDLRIAGEESIEFRFIGNHFGFKTT
;
A
#
# COMPACT_ATOMS: atom_id res chain seq x y z
N MET A 1 -4.13 -4.22 -9.03
CA MET A 1 -3.84 -2.87 -9.57
C MET A 1 -2.83 -2.25 -8.62
N SER A 2 -1.75 -1.67 -9.12
CA SER A 2 -0.76 -0.94 -8.33
C SER A 2 -1.30 0.40 -7.83
N PHE A 3 -0.53 1.17 -7.06
CA PHE A 3 -0.99 2.47 -6.52
C PHE A 3 -1.30 3.47 -7.63
N GLU A 4 -2.27 4.35 -7.37
CA GLU A 4 -2.66 5.43 -8.28
C GLU A 4 -2.79 6.76 -7.56
N ILE A 5 -2.54 7.86 -8.27
CA ILE A 5 -2.76 9.22 -7.76
C ILE A 5 -4.22 9.59 -7.97
N VAL A 6 -4.89 9.96 -6.88
CA VAL A 6 -6.28 10.44 -6.88
C VAL A 6 -6.32 11.95 -7.03
N ASP A 7 -5.41 12.66 -6.35
CA ASP A 7 -5.30 14.11 -6.39
C ASP A 7 -3.87 14.53 -6.01
N SER A 8 -3.34 15.51 -6.73
CA SER A 8 -2.00 16.05 -6.53
C SER A 8 -2.00 17.53 -6.89
N LYS A 9 -1.88 18.39 -5.86
CA LYS A 9 -2.11 19.82 -6.04
C LYS A 9 -1.03 20.55 -6.83
N ASN A 10 0.15 19.96 -7.05
CA ASN A 10 1.28 20.56 -7.78
C ASN A 10 2.24 19.51 -8.40
N SER A 11 1.79 18.29 -8.67
CA SER A 11 2.67 17.22 -9.15
C SER A 11 3.25 17.54 -10.53
N GLN A 12 4.57 17.68 -10.60
CA GLN A 12 5.31 17.64 -11.85
C GLN A 12 6.04 16.29 -11.93
N PRO A 13 5.91 15.57 -13.05
CA PRO A 13 6.74 14.40 -13.29
C PRO A 13 8.22 14.79 -13.26
N LEU A 14 9.02 13.99 -12.56
CA LEU A 14 10.47 14.13 -12.52
C LEU A 14 11.10 12.82 -12.98
N TRP A 15 12.14 12.96 -13.81
CA TRP A 15 12.96 11.84 -14.24
C TRP A 15 14.15 11.71 -13.29
N VAL A 16 14.27 10.56 -12.64
CA VAL A 16 15.30 10.27 -11.63
C VAL A 16 16.03 8.96 -11.97
N PRO A 17 17.33 8.84 -11.65
CA PRO A 17 18.07 7.61 -11.88
C PRO A 17 17.61 6.51 -10.91
N VAL A 18 17.59 5.28 -11.40
CA VAL A 18 17.37 4.07 -10.58
C VAL A 18 18.70 3.69 -9.92
N SER A 19 18.66 3.38 -8.62
CA SER A 19 19.80 2.87 -7.86
C SER A 19 20.39 1.62 -8.51
N GLU A 20 21.70 1.39 -8.37
CA GLU A 20 22.48 0.49 -9.24
C GLU A 20 21.94 -0.96 -9.30
N THR A 21 21.37 -1.46 -8.20
CA THR A 21 20.79 -2.81 -8.09
C THR A 21 19.29 -2.84 -7.89
N ALA A 22 18.63 -1.69 -7.87
CA ALA A 22 17.19 -1.62 -7.60
C ALA A 22 16.38 -2.12 -8.80
N GLU A 23 15.32 -2.87 -8.51
CA GLU A 23 14.27 -3.27 -9.43
C GLU A 23 13.02 -2.43 -9.10
N MET A 24 12.46 -1.74 -10.09
CA MET A 24 11.33 -0.82 -9.89
C MET A 24 10.21 -1.10 -10.88
N PHE A 25 8.97 -0.80 -10.48
CA PHE A 25 7.78 -1.06 -11.28
C PHE A 25 6.92 0.18 -11.46
N ALA A 26 6.31 0.35 -12.62
CA ALA A 26 5.27 1.36 -12.79
C ALA A 26 4.10 1.09 -11.82
N GLY A 27 3.78 2.10 -11.00
CA GLY A 27 2.80 2.04 -9.92
C GLY A 27 3.37 1.62 -8.56
N SER A 28 4.68 1.39 -8.43
CA SER A 28 5.32 1.26 -7.12
C SER A 28 5.59 2.62 -6.50
N ILE A 29 5.52 2.71 -5.18
CA ILE A 29 6.03 3.85 -4.41
C ILE A 29 7.55 3.71 -4.31
N ASP A 30 8.28 4.80 -4.55
CA ASP A 30 9.73 4.84 -4.47
C ASP A 30 10.23 5.65 -3.27
N GLN A 31 11.47 5.38 -2.88
CA GLN A 31 12.22 6.10 -1.88
C GLN A 31 13.55 6.61 -2.44
N TRP A 32 14.08 7.65 -1.83
CA TRP A 32 15.43 8.13 -2.13
C TRP A 32 16.47 7.18 -1.53
N ASP A 33 17.34 6.65 -2.37
CA ASP A 33 18.51 5.90 -1.94
C ASP A 33 19.58 6.91 -1.49
N THR A 34 19.87 6.93 -0.18
CA THR A 34 20.85 7.84 0.43
C THR A 34 22.28 7.30 0.41
N ASP A 35 22.46 6.02 0.08
CA ASP A 35 23.75 5.34 0.08
C ASP A 35 24.40 5.38 -1.31
N THR A 36 23.67 4.98 -2.35
CA THR A 36 24.21 4.91 -3.74
C THR A 36 23.68 6.03 -4.64
N GLY A 37 22.59 6.68 -4.22
CA GLY A 37 21.94 7.76 -4.95
C GLY A 37 20.89 7.28 -5.95
N GLY A 38 19.98 8.20 -6.30
CA GLY A 38 18.82 7.89 -7.14
C GLY A 38 17.64 7.42 -6.31
N VAL A 39 16.83 6.53 -6.89
CA VAL A 39 15.64 5.98 -6.25
C VAL A 39 15.62 4.46 -6.30
N GLU A 40 14.97 3.88 -5.30
CA GLU A 40 14.67 2.46 -5.21
C GLU A 40 13.23 2.28 -4.71
N VAL A 41 12.72 1.04 -4.72
CA VAL A 41 11.37 0.76 -4.23
C VAL A 41 11.29 1.04 -2.73
N LEU A 42 10.19 1.67 -2.30
CA LEU A 42 9.89 1.81 -0.88
C LEU A 42 9.62 0.41 -0.30
N GLY A 43 10.54 -0.09 0.51
CA GLY A 43 10.40 -1.43 1.09
C GLY A 43 9.27 -1.53 2.11
N VAL A 44 9.14 -2.72 2.72
CA VAL A 44 8.30 -2.92 3.90
C VAL A 44 8.83 -2.05 5.04
N ALA A 45 7.96 -1.27 5.70
CA ALA A 45 8.37 -0.46 6.85
C ALA A 45 9.01 -1.32 7.93
N SER A 46 10.00 -0.76 8.63
CA SER A 46 10.68 -1.41 9.76
C SER A 46 10.50 -0.59 11.04
N GLY A 47 9.78 -1.15 12.00
CA GLY A 47 9.36 -0.45 13.21
C GLY A 47 8.14 0.44 13.00
N ALA A 48 7.69 1.07 14.08
CA ALA A 48 6.57 2.00 14.05
C ALA A 48 6.99 3.28 13.32
N TYR A 49 6.20 3.73 12.35
CA TYR A 49 6.55 4.89 11.51
C TYR A 49 7.90 4.75 10.80
N ASP A 50 8.26 3.51 10.47
CA ASP A 50 9.50 3.16 9.78
C ASP A 50 10.77 3.72 10.46
N THR A 51 10.83 3.71 11.80
CA THR A 51 11.93 4.30 12.57
C THR A 51 13.27 3.58 12.46
N ASN A 52 13.29 2.35 11.92
CA ASN A 52 14.54 1.60 11.83
C ASN A 52 15.23 1.76 10.47
N ASN A 53 14.45 1.86 9.38
CA ASN A 53 15.01 2.11 8.05
C ASN A 53 15.13 3.61 7.78
N ASP A 54 14.27 4.44 8.38
CA ASP A 54 14.20 5.88 8.15
C ASP A 54 14.10 6.25 6.67
N SER A 55 13.26 5.49 5.95
CA SER A 55 12.99 5.67 4.52
C SER A 55 12.50 7.10 4.24
N ILE A 56 13.05 7.72 3.20
CA ILE A 56 12.59 9.02 2.70
C ILE A 56 11.77 8.78 1.44
N ILE A 57 10.44 8.90 1.56
CA ILE A 57 9.52 8.67 0.45
C ILE A 57 9.76 9.70 -0.66
N GLY A 58 9.95 9.21 -1.87
CA GLY A 58 10.19 10.01 -3.06
C GLY A 58 8.92 10.27 -3.86
N GLY A 59 8.46 9.24 -4.57
CA GLY A 59 7.43 9.38 -5.59
C GLY A 59 6.51 8.17 -5.75
N LEU A 60 5.56 8.32 -6.69
CA LEU A 60 4.90 7.19 -7.35
C LEU A 60 5.46 7.06 -8.75
N VAL A 61 6.01 5.90 -9.10
CA VAL A 61 6.53 5.62 -10.44
C VAL A 61 5.39 5.56 -11.45
N ILE A 62 5.45 6.36 -12.51
CA ILE A 62 4.44 6.40 -13.58
C ILE A 62 4.96 5.90 -14.93
N GLY A 63 6.27 5.74 -15.07
CA GLY A 63 6.89 5.24 -16.30
C GLY A 63 8.37 4.92 -16.14
N THR A 64 8.93 4.23 -17.14
CA THR A 64 10.36 3.89 -17.18
C THR A 64 11.01 4.43 -18.45
N SER A 65 12.34 4.52 -18.47
CA SER A 65 13.08 4.93 -19.66
C SER A 65 13.29 3.81 -20.68
N ASN A 66 12.75 2.59 -20.47
CA ASN A 66 12.93 1.50 -21.41
C ASN A 66 12.28 1.80 -22.77
N GLU A 67 12.99 1.51 -23.86
CA GLU A 67 12.43 1.69 -25.21
C GLU A 67 11.36 0.64 -25.55
N THR A 68 11.54 -0.57 -25.03
CA THR A 68 10.57 -1.64 -25.11
C THR A 68 10.09 -1.94 -23.70
N LYS A 69 8.76 -1.99 -23.51
CA LYS A 69 8.18 -2.34 -22.21
C LYS A 69 8.60 -3.75 -21.83
N VAL A 70 9.16 -3.87 -20.63
CA VAL A 70 9.50 -5.14 -19.98
C VAL A 70 8.63 -5.25 -18.73
N PHE A 71 8.15 -6.43 -18.41
CA PHE A 71 7.42 -6.74 -17.19
C PHE A 71 8.21 -7.76 -16.37
N GLU A 72 7.86 -7.91 -15.09
CA GLU A 72 8.52 -8.77 -14.07
C GLU A 72 8.88 -10.20 -14.53
N ASP A 73 8.10 -10.79 -15.43
CA ASP A 73 8.34 -12.14 -15.95
C ASP A 73 9.26 -12.16 -17.19
N GLY A 74 9.90 -11.02 -17.50
CA GLY A 74 10.71 -10.80 -18.69
C GLY A 74 9.89 -10.71 -19.99
N THR A 75 8.56 -10.69 -19.91
CA THR A 75 7.71 -10.58 -21.08
C THR A 75 7.44 -9.12 -21.47
N THR A 76 6.87 -8.93 -22.66
CA THR A 76 6.41 -7.64 -23.16
C THR A 76 4.90 -7.43 -22.96
N VAL A 77 4.22 -8.38 -22.32
CA VAL A 77 2.77 -8.38 -22.11
C VAL A 77 2.42 -9.01 -20.76
N GLY A 78 2.42 -8.19 -19.70
CA GLY A 78 1.92 -8.59 -18.39
C GLY A 78 2.97 -9.18 -17.45
N GLY A 79 2.66 -9.15 -16.16
CA GLY A 79 3.44 -9.64 -15.02
C GLY A 79 2.55 -9.64 -13.78
N THR A 80 3.01 -10.10 -12.63
CA THR A 80 2.17 -10.23 -11.40
C THR A 80 1.60 -8.88 -11.01
N PHE A 81 2.45 -7.85 -11.01
CA PHE A 81 2.07 -6.49 -10.63
C PHE A 81 1.48 -5.66 -11.78
N ARG A 82 1.59 -6.15 -13.03
CA ARG A 82 1.16 -5.50 -14.28
C ARG A 82 1.78 -4.10 -14.53
N GLY A 83 2.87 -3.78 -13.82
CA GLY A 83 3.68 -2.58 -14.04
C GLY A 83 4.85 -2.87 -14.98
N GLU A 84 5.23 -1.88 -15.78
CA GLU A 84 6.48 -1.92 -16.54
C GLU A 84 7.67 -1.88 -15.55
N GLU A 85 8.60 -2.80 -15.70
CA GLU A 85 9.77 -2.97 -14.84
C GLU A 85 10.99 -2.24 -15.41
N ILE A 86 11.84 -1.73 -14.53
CA ILE A 86 13.20 -1.32 -14.85
C ILE A 86 14.18 -1.67 -13.73
N THR A 87 15.33 -2.20 -14.11
CA THR A 87 16.46 -2.45 -13.20
C THR A 87 17.55 -1.38 -13.36
N GLY A 88 18.23 -1.09 -12.26
CA GLY A 88 19.48 -0.33 -12.20
C GLY A 88 20.62 -0.90 -13.06
N VAL A 89 21.75 -0.18 -13.06
CA VAL A 89 22.92 -0.54 -13.87
C VAL A 89 24.20 -0.51 -13.05
N VAL A 90 24.81 -1.67 -12.80
CA VAL A 90 26.07 -1.83 -12.04
C VAL A 90 27.34 -1.85 -12.89
N SER A 91 27.25 -1.92 -14.22
CA SER A 91 28.44 -2.06 -15.07
C SER A 91 28.36 -1.29 -16.38
N GLN A 92 29.53 -0.88 -16.89
CA GLN A 92 29.64 -0.22 -18.20
C GLN A 92 29.09 -1.08 -19.33
N ALA A 93 29.32 -2.40 -19.28
CA ALA A 93 28.80 -3.32 -20.29
C ALA A 93 27.27 -3.30 -20.32
N ASN A 94 26.64 -3.35 -19.14
CA ASN A 94 25.18 -3.28 -19.01
C ASN A 94 24.66 -1.92 -19.48
N LEU A 95 25.33 -0.81 -19.12
CA LEU A 95 24.96 0.54 -19.58
C LEU A 95 24.94 0.63 -21.10
N LEU A 96 25.98 0.13 -21.77
CA LEU A 96 26.10 0.18 -23.23
C LEU A 96 25.08 -0.72 -23.94
N ALA A 97 24.66 -1.82 -23.31
CA ALA A 97 23.71 -2.78 -23.87
C ALA A 97 22.25 -2.28 -23.85
N ARG A 98 21.91 -1.30 -23.00
CA ARG A 98 20.53 -0.82 -22.86
C ARG A 98 20.00 -0.10 -24.11
N THR A 99 18.69 -0.20 -24.30
CA THR A 99 17.90 0.53 -25.30
C THR A 99 16.83 1.33 -24.58
N GLN A 100 16.83 2.66 -24.75
CA GLN A 100 16.05 3.56 -23.92
C GLN A 100 15.46 4.73 -24.71
N ILE A 101 14.32 5.20 -24.24
CA ILE A 101 13.72 6.47 -24.67
C ILE A 101 14.44 7.58 -23.91
N GLY A 102 15.03 8.50 -24.68
CA GLY A 102 16.05 9.44 -24.24
C GLY A 102 15.91 10.05 -22.83
N ASN A 103 17.05 10.26 -22.19
CA ASN A 103 17.13 10.78 -20.83
C ASN A 103 16.73 12.26 -20.72
N ARG A 104 15.98 12.59 -19.67
CA ARG A 104 15.70 13.96 -19.23
C ARG A 104 16.29 14.11 -17.81
N GLY A 105 17.13 15.12 -17.57
CA GLY A 105 17.74 15.33 -16.24
C GLY A 105 19.22 15.70 -16.31
N MET A 106 19.98 15.34 -15.26
CA MET A 106 21.41 15.69 -15.11
C MET A 106 22.36 14.97 -16.07
N TYR A 107 21.92 13.84 -16.64
CA TYR A 107 22.70 13.02 -17.55
C TYR A 107 22.71 13.60 -18.96
N LYS A 108 23.80 13.35 -19.69
CA LYS A 108 23.91 13.85 -21.07
C LYS A 108 22.82 13.20 -21.92
N LYS A 109 22.19 13.98 -22.80
CA LYS A 109 21.22 13.43 -23.75
C LYS A 109 21.83 12.26 -24.53
N GLY A 110 21.18 11.09 -24.46
CA GLY A 110 21.62 9.85 -25.10
C GLY A 110 22.54 8.95 -24.25
N GLU A 111 22.87 9.37 -23.04
CA GLU A 111 23.40 8.46 -22.01
C GLU A 111 22.34 7.40 -21.69
N LYS A 112 22.75 6.15 -21.45
CA LYS A 112 21.84 4.99 -21.35
C LYS A 112 21.51 4.61 -19.90
N MET A 113 21.44 5.61 -19.03
CA MET A 113 21.20 5.41 -17.61
C MET A 113 19.76 4.92 -17.34
N ALA A 114 19.58 3.93 -16.47
CA ALA A 114 18.26 3.53 -16.01
C ALA A 114 17.58 4.69 -15.28
N MET A 115 16.39 5.08 -15.74
CA MET A 115 15.64 6.17 -15.15
C MET A 115 14.16 5.81 -15.05
N VAL A 116 13.52 6.28 -13.98
CA VAL A 116 12.07 6.25 -13.82
C VAL A 116 11.53 7.67 -13.89
N GLU A 117 10.32 7.79 -14.45
CA GLU A 117 9.50 8.97 -14.29
C GLU A 117 8.59 8.75 -13.10
N HIS A 118 8.72 9.57 -12.07
CA HIS A 118 7.86 9.52 -10.91
C HIS A 118 7.14 10.84 -10.69
N ILE A 119 6.00 10.77 -10.01
CA ILE A 119 5.34 11.95 -9.46
C ILE A 119 5.77 12.07 -8.01
N ILE A 120 6.43 13.17 -7.67
CA ILE A 120 6.87 13.48 -6.30
C ILE A 120 5.64 13.47 -5.39
N LEU A 121 5.75 12.72 -4.29
CA LEU A 121 4.74 12.68 -3.25
C LEU A 121 5.04 13.73 -2.18
N ASP A 122 3.97 14.31 -1.65
CA ASP A 122 4.01 15.18 -0.49
C ASP A 122 2.84 14.88 0.45
N VAL A 123 2.77 15.62 1.57
CA VAL A 123 1.68 15.49 2.56
C VAL A 123 0.28 15.81 2.03
N THR A 124 0.19 16.37 0.82
CA THR A 124 -1.07 16.74 0.17
C THR A 124 -1.49 15.74 -0.90
N THR A 125 -0.58 14.89 -1.37
CA THR A 125 -0.78 13.97 -2.48
C THR A 125 -1.57 12.76 -2.03
N ARG A 126 -2.78 12.58 -2.60
CA ARG A 126 -3.67 11.46 -2.30
C ARG A 126 -3.37 10.29 -3.21
N LEU A 127 -3.09 9.15 -2.60
CA LEU A 127 -2.91 7.88 -3.26
C LEU A 127 -4.11 6.97 -3.01
N ARG A 128 -4.44 6.12 -3.97
CA ARG A 128 -5.30 4.96 -3.77
C ARG A 128 -4.48 3.70 -3.93
N GLY A 129 -4.55 2.82 -2.93
CA GLY A 129 -3.97 1.49 -2.97
C GLY A 129 -5.02 0.41 -2.83
N ARG A 130 -4.81 -0.74 -3.48
CA ARG A 130 -5.59 -1.96 -3.19
C ARG A 130 -5.09 -2.59 -1.90
N VAL A 131 -6.00 -3.21 -1.15
CA VAL A 131 -5.68 -3.94 0.07
C VAL A 131 -5.76 -5.43 -0.22
N TYR A 132 -4.66 -6.15 0.00
CA TYR A 132 -4.60 -7.61 -0.18
C TYR A 132 -4.10 -8.30 1.08
N ASN A 133 -4.42 -9.59 1.19
CA ASN A 133 -3.92 -10.45 2.25
C ASN A 133 -2.50 -10.95 1.90
N ALA A 134 -1.48 -10.18 2.32
CA ALA A 134 -0.05 -10.47 2.19
C ALA A 134 0.52 -10.68 0.77
N THR A 135 -0.29 -11.07 -0.21
CA THR A 135 0.10 -11.39 -1.58
C THR A 135 -0.82 -10.69 -2.56
N TYR A 136 -0.23 -10.12 -3.61
CA TYR A 136 -0.97 -9.40 -4.64
C TYR A 136 -2.14 -10.22 -5.21
N GLY A 137 -3.31 -9.58 -5.31
CA GLY A 137 -4.52 -10.21 -5.84
C GLY A 137 -5.24 -11.17 -4.89
N THR A 138 -4.67 -11.48 -3.73
CA THR A 138 -5.33 -12.32 -2.73
C THR A 138 -6.25 -11.46 -1.88
N ALA A 139 -7.56 -11.69 -2.00
CA ALA A 139 -8.58 -10.99 -1.23
C ALA A 139 -8.40 -11.21 0.29
N LEU A 140 -8.89 -10.26 1.07
CA LEU A 140 -8.99 -10.42 2.52
C LEU A 140 -9.96 -11.55 2.87
N THR A 141 -9.69 -12.24 3.97
CA THR A 141 -10.52 -13.34 4.45
C THR A 141 -11.91 -12.83 4.82
N VAL A 142 -12.93 -13.48 4.27
CA VAL A 142 -14.32 -13.25 4.67
C VAL A 142 -14.54 -13.84 6.06
N LEU A 143 -14.99 -13.01 6.98
CA LEU A 143 -15.30 -13.39 8.35
C LEU A 143 -16.78 -13.72 8.45
N THR A 144 -17.09 -15.00 8.60
CA THR A 144 -18.44 -15.51 8.81
C THR A 144 -18.71 -15.63 10.29
N VAL A 145 -19.80 -15.02 10.77
CA VAL A 145 -20.20 -15.08 12.17
C VAL A 145 -20.64 -16.49 12.54
N THR A 146 -20.03 -17.04 13.58
CA THR A 146 -20.34 -18.34 14.19
C THR A 146 -21.08 -18.19 15.52
N THR A 147 -20.91 -17.05 16.21
CA THR A 147 -21.67 -16.69 17.42
C THR A 147 -22.25 -15.29 17.26
N ALA A 148 -23.58 -15.20 17.30
CA ALA A 148 -24.33 -13.96 17.15
C ALA A 148 -24.12 -12.98 18.31
N SER A 149 -24.46 -11.72 18.07
CA SER A 149 -24.60 -10.69 19.12
C SER A 149 -25.89 -9.89 18.93
N THR A 150 -26.72 -9.88 19.97
CA THR A 150 -28.02 -9.17 19.97
C THR A 150 -27.93 -7.68 20.28
N ASP A 151 -26.73 -7.17 20.62
CA ASP A 151 -26.51 -5.76 20.98
C ASP A 151 -25.68 -5.01 19.92
N GLY A 152 -25.50 -5.61 18.75
CA GLY A 152 -24.68 -5.05 17.68
C GLY A 152 -23.18 -5.08 17.97
N GLY A 153 -22.74 -5.92 18.92
CA GLY A 153 -21.32 -6.19 19.14
C GLY A 153 -20.61 -5.17 20.01
N ARG A 154 -21.30 -4.37 20.84
CA ARG A 154 -20.64 -3.33 21.67
C ARG A 154 -20.29 -3.81 23.07
N THR A 155 -21.19 -4.54 23.72
CA THR A 155 -20.99 -5.11 25.07
C THR A 155 -20.84 -6.62 24.98
N ASN A 156 -21.65 -7.27 24.14
CA ASN A 156 -21.56 -8.69 23.86
C ASN A 156 -20.74 -8.94 22.61
N THR A 157 -19.68 -9.74 22.76
CA THR A 157 -18.85 -10.17 21.64
C THR A 157 -19.66 -10.96 20.62
N TYR A 158 -19.36 -10.80 19.35
CA TYR A 158 -19.69 -11.79 18.31
C TYR A 158 -18.40 -12.54 17.93
N ILE A 159 -18.55 -13.77 17.45
CA ILE A 159 -17.42 -14.62 17.08
C ILE A 159 -17.50 -14.94 15.59
N THR A 160 -16.37 -14.88 14.89
CA THR A 160 -16.21 -15.28 13.49
C THR A 160 -15.20 -16.41 13.35
N ASN A 161 -14.99 -16.93 12.13
CA ASN A 161 -13.73 -17.59 11.82
C ASN A 161 -12.54 -16.63 11.99
N ALA A 162 -11.33 -17.20 12.05
CA ALA A 162 -10.11 -16.41 12.16
C ALA A 162 -9.95 -15.46 10.97
N SER A 163 -9.58 -14.22 11.28
CA SER A 163 -9.12 -13.21 10.33
C SER A 163 -7.64 -13.32 10.00
N ASP A 164 -7.21 -12.59 8.98
CA ASP A 164 -5.81 -12.52 8.51
C ASP A 164 -4.86 -11.86 9.52
N LEU A 165 -5.42 -11.11 10.46
CA LEU A 165 -4.69 -10.36 11.49
C LEU A 165 -5.46 -10.37 12.80
N ALA A 166 -4.76 -10.18 13.91
CA ALA A 166 -5.40 -9.84 15.17
C ALA A 166 -5.75 -8.34 15.15
N SER A 167 -7.00 -7.99 15.48
CA SER A 167 -7.41 -6.60 15.56
C SER A 167 -6.54 -5.80 16.54
N VAL A 168 -6.40 -4.51 16.26
CA VAL A 168 -5.81 -3.55 17.18
C VAL A 168 -6.91 -2.60 17.65
N PRO A 169 -7.15 -2.51 18.97
CA PRO A 169 -8.21 -1.68 19.52
C PRO A 169 -8.09 -0.24 19.05
N ASN A 170 -9.23 0.33 18.63
CA ASN A 170 -9.37 1.71 18.16
C ASN A 170 -8.55 2.05 16.90
N GLU A 171 -8.05 1.05 16.19
CA GLU A 171 -7.26 1.23 14.97
C GLU A 171 -7.68 0.31 13.83
N SER A 172 -8.37 -0.80 14.12
CA SER A 172 -8.87 -1.73 13.11
C SER A 172 -10.33 -1.46 12.77
N THR A 173 -10.67 -1.53 11.49
CA THR A 173 -12.03 -1.35 10.98
C THR A 173 -12.58 -2.68 10.49
N ILE A 174 -13.84 -2.95 10.83
CA ILE A 174 -14.61 -4.06 10.30
C ILE A 174 -15.77 -3.53 9.46
N PHE A 175 -16.02 -4.15 8.32
CA PHE A 175 -17.11 -3.83 7.41
C PHE A 175 -18.06 -5.01 7.28
N CYS A 176 -19.36 -4.75 7.45
CA CYS A 176 -20.41 -5.74 7.31
C CYS A 176 -20.82 -5.90 5.83
N ARG A 177 -20.58 -7.07 5.25
CA ARG A 177 -20.87 -7.40 3.84
C ARG A 177 -22.27 -7.96 3.62
N SER A 178 -22.85 -8.64 4.60
CA SER A 178 -24.17 -9.26 4.49
C SER A 178 -25.01 -9.11 5.77
N GLY A 179 -26.27 -9.53 5.72
CA GLY A 179 -27.19 -9.43 6.85
C GLY A 179 -27.82 -8.05 7.00
N ALA A 180 -28.52 -7.84 8.11
CA ALA A 180 -29.29 -6.61 8.35
C ALA A 180 -28.41 -5.35 8.51
N ASN A 181 -27.12 -5.54 8.82
CA ASN A 181 -26.14 -4.48 9.00
C ASN A 181 -25.26 -4.24 7.77
N ALA A 182 -25.56 -4.87 6.63
CA ALA A 182 -24.74 -4.77 5.42
C ALA A 182 -24.51 -3.31 5.00
N GLY A 183 -23.27 -2.98 4.63
CA GLY A 183 -22.88 -1.63 4.23
C GLY A 183 -22.35 -0.75 5.36
N LEU A 184 -22.33 -1.24 6.60
CA LEU A 184 -21.89 -0.47 7.76
C LEU A 184 -20.44 -0.81 8.16
N TYR A 185 -19.70 0.24 8.52
CA TYR A 185 -18.35 0.17 9.08
C TYR A 185 -18.38 0.36 10.59
N ARG A 186 -17.48 -0.31 11.31
CA ARG A 186 -17.20 -0.06 12.74
C ARG A 186 -15.72 -0.17 13.04
N VAL A 187 -15.29 0.56 14.06
CA VAL A 187 -13.95 0.41 14.64
C VAL A 187 -14.03 -0.62 15.76
N LEU A 188 -13.06 -1.53 15.78
CA LEU A 188 -12.98 -2.60 16.77
C LEU A 188 -12.27 -2.14 18.05
N SER A 189 -12.68 -2.68 19.19
CA SER A 189 -12.09 -2.42 20.52
C SER A 189 -11.37 -3.65 21.09
N THR A 190 -11.13 -4.66 20.26
CA THR A 190 -10.57 -5.96 20.67
C THR A 190 -9.16 -6.18 20.15
N THR A 191 -8.48 -7.17 20.74
CA THR A 191 -7.24 -7.75 20.23
C THR A 191 -7.47 -9.23 19.96
N SER A 192 -8.11 -9.55 18.85
CA SER A 192 -8.48 -10.93 18.52
C SER A 192 -8.55 -11.16 17.02
N THR A 193 -8.33 -12.41 16.63
CA THR A 193 -8.58 -12.88 15.27
C THR A 193 -10.00 -13.45 15.10
N THR A 194 -10.71 -13.77 16.19
CA THR A 194 -12.00 -14.47 16.13
C THR A 194 -13.11 -13.78 16.91
N THR A 195 -12.78 -13.04 17.96
CA THR A 195 -13.76 -12.50 18.92
C THR A 195 -13.76 -10.99 18.88
N HIS A 196 -14.89 -10.40 18.50
CA HIS A 196 -14.95 -9.00 18.13
C HIS A 196 -15.90 -8.22 19.04
N LEU A 197 -15.44 -7.03 19.44
CA LEU A 197 -16.28 -5.94 19.94
C LEU A 197 -16.00 -4.69 19.12
N ASN A 198 -17.05 -3.89 18.98
CA ASN A 198 -17.04 -2.62 18.28
C ASN A 198 -17.10 -1.48 19.31
N ASP A 199 -16.42 -0.38 19.06
CA ASP A 199 -16.49 0.81 19.92
C ASP A 199 -17.92 1.41 19.93
N VAL A 200 -18.58 1.36 18.76
CA VAL A 200 -19.98 1.71 18.56
C VAL A 200 -20.75 0.49 18.06
N SER A 201 -21.94 0.24 18.61
CA SER A 201 -22.76 -0.89 18.18
C SER A 201 -23.21 -0.78 16.72
N PHE A 202 -23.37 -1.92 16.07
CA PHE A 202 -24.23 -2.00 14.90
C PHE A 202 -25.70 -1.78 15.30
N PRO A 203 -26.53 -1.18 14.42
CA PRO A 203 -27.93 -0.86 14.75
C PRO A 203 -28.83 -2.08 14.88
N PHE A 204 -28.49 -3.21 14.24
CA PHE A 204 -29.24 -4.46 14.31
C PHE A 204 -28.42 -5.58 14.93
N THR A 205 -29.10 -6.64 15.39
CA THR A 205 -28.49 -7.92 15.77
C THR A 205 -27.54 -8.39 14.68
N ILE A 206 -26.34 -8.81 15.09
CA ILE A 206 -25.39 -9.54 14.25
C ILE A 206 -25.77 -11.02 14.35
N ALA A 207 -26.25 -11.60 13.26
CA ALA A 207 -26.72 -12.98 13.21
C ALA A 207 -25.60 -13.95 12.82
N VAL A 208 -25.76 -15.23 13.18
CA VAL A 208 -24.89 -16.31 12.66
C VAL A 208 -25.05 -16.38 11.14
N GLY A 209 -23.93 -16.45 10.42
CA GLY A 209 -23.90 -16.43 8.96
C GLY A 209 -23.77 -15.03 8.34
N ASP A 210 -23.91 -13.95 9.12
CA ASP A 210 -23.53 -12.62 8.64
C ASP A 210 -22.04 -12.62 8.31
N THR A 211 -21.66 -11.87 7.26
CA THR A 211 -20.29 -11.84 6.75
C THR A 211 -19.68 -10.46 6.90
N PHE A 212 -18.41 -10.45 7.23
CA PHE A 212 -17.62 -9.24 7.44
C PHE A 212 -16.27 -9.35 6.74
N VAL A 213 -15.56 -8.24 6.69
CA VAL A 213 -14.13 -8.16 6.35
C VAL A 213 -13.49 -7.15 7.28
N MET A 214 -12.23 -7.36 7.64
CA MET A 214 -11.51 -6.52 8.58
C MET A 214 -10.18 -6.07 7.99
N VAL A 215 -9.79 -4.84 8.30
CA VAL A 215 -8.48 -4.27 7.99
C VAL A 215 -7.89 -3.61 9.23
N PRO A 216 -6.55 -3.53 9.36
CA PRO A 216 -5.89 -2.96 10.53
C PRO A 216 -5.76 -1.44 10.46
N GLN A 217 -6.67 -0.81 9.71
CA GLN A 217 -6.71 0.62 9.44
C GLN A 217 -8.04 1.23 9.87
N GLN A 218 -8.02 2.54 10.11
CA GLN A 218 -9.21 3.35 10.38
C GLN A 218 -9.18 4.64 9.57
N GLN A 219 -10.34 5.25 9.35
CA GLN A 219 -10.41 6.56 8.72
C GLN A 219 -9.79 7.63 9.64
N GLY A 220 -9.13 8.63 9.06
CA GLY A 220 -8.38 9.64 9.81
C GLY A 220 -6.92 9.22 10.00
N TYR A 221 -6.32 9.60 11.13
CA TYR A 221 -4.94 9.21 11.43
C TYR A 221 -4.84 7.70 11.62
N SER A 222 -4.02 7.07 10.81
CA SER A 222 -3.89 5.62 10.78
C SER A 222 -2.51 5.21 10.29
N ARG A 223 -2.39 3.93 9.96
CA ARG A 223 -1.15 3.32 9.52
C ARG A 223 -1.40 2.41 8.33
N ILE A 224 -0.42 2.26 7.47
CA ILE A 224 -0.41 1.26 6.42
C ILE A 224 0.92 0.52 6.42
N GLN A 225 0.90 -0.70 5.93
CA GLN A 225 2.09 -1.40 5.51
C GLN A 225 1.95 -1.68 4.02
N VAL A 226 3.04 -1.53 3.29
CA VAL A 226 3.13 -1.87 1.87
C VAL A 226 3.82 -3.22 1.72
N ASP A 227 3.65 -3.87 0.58
CA ASP A 227 4.45 -5.03 0.20
C ASP A 227 5.91 -4.66 -0.09
N ALA A 228 6.76 -5.66 -0.30
CA ALA A 228 8.18 -5.43 -0.56
C ALA A 228 8.42 -4.65 -1.86
N GLU A 229 7.54 -4.85 -2.84
CA GLU A 229 7.56 -4.18 -4.14
C GLU A 229 6.79 -2.85 -4.13
N SER A 230 6.18 -2.47 -3.00
CA SER A 230 5.40 -1.24 -2.82
C SER A 230 4.32 -1.03 -3.88
N THR A 231 3.62 -2.10 -4.26
CA THR A 231 2.55 -2.12 -5.25
C THR A 231 1.15 -2.21 -4.64
N PHE A 232 1.01 -2.63 -3.38
CA PHE A 232 -0.29 -2.69 -2.69
C PHE A 232 -0.16 -2.48 -1.17
N ILE A 233 -1.30 -2.32 -0.50
CA ILE A 233 -1.38 -2.23 0.96
C ILE A 233 -1.52 -3.65 1.52
N ASN A 234 -0.56 -4.07 2.32
CA ASN A 234 -0.62 -5.34 3.03
C ASN A 234 -1.63 -5.26 4.18
N GLY A 235 -2.81 -5.84 3.95
CA GLY A 235 -3.90 -5.89 4.90
C GLY A 235 -3.67 -6.84 6.07
N ALA A 236 -2.64 -7.68 6.06
CA ALA A 236 -2.35 -8.65 7.13
C ALA A 236 -1.25 -8.18 8.12
N ALA A 237 -0.58 -7.05 7.84
CA ALA A 237 0.56 -6.58 8.62
C ALA A 237 0.18 -5.41 9.56
N ILE A 238 0.62 -5.48 10.83
CA ILE A 238 0.23 -4.51 11.87
C ILE A 238 1.38 -4.02 12.76
N THR A 239 2.56 -4.64 12.71
CA THR A 239 3.66 -4.40 13.67
C THR A 239 4.59 -3.28 13.23
N SER A 240 5.08 -3.34 12.00
CA SER A 240 5.83 -2.26 11.35
C SER A 240 4.95 -1.56 10.34
N TYR A 241 5.05 -0.24 10.22
CA TYR A 241 4.12 0.53 9.38
C TYR A 241 4.60 1.95 9.07
N TYR A 242 4.03 2.51 7.99
CA TYR A 242 4.04 3.93 7.69
C TYR A 242 2.81 4.62 8.29
N GLY A 243 3.00 5.79 8.91
CA GLY A 243 1.90 6.67 9.34
C GLY A 243 1.22 7.38 8.16
N VAL A 244 -0.11 7.42 8.15
CA VAL A 244 -0.90 8.05 7.08
C VAL A 244 -2.15 8.73 7.63
N PHE A 245 -2.75 9.59 6.81
CA PHE A 245 -4.16 9.97 6.94
C PHE A 245 -4.98 9.22 5.89
N ILE A 246 -5.96 8.44 6.32
CA ILE A 246 -6.91 7.75 5.45
C ILE A 246 -8.14 8.64 5.25
N ASP A 247 -8.34 9.06 4.00
CA ASP A 247 -9.45 9.93 3.62
C ASP A 247 -10.70 9.09 3.30
N LYS A 248 -10.54 7.92 2.67
CA LYS A 248 -11.64 7.02 2.29
C LYS A 248 -11.20 5.56 2.31
N MET A 249 -12.15 4.68 2.60
CA MET A 249 -11.97 3.23 2.58
C MET A 249 -13.16 2.58 1.90
N ASP A 250 -12.91 1.58 1.07
CA ASP A 250 -13.92 0.77 0.41
C ASP A 250 -13.60 -0.71 0.56
N LEU A 251 -14.38 -1.42 1.40
CA LEU A 251 -14.20 -2.84 1.69
C LEU A 251 -15.34 -3.71 1.12
N ARG A 252 -16.14 -3.17 0.22
CA ARG A 252 -17.41 -3.76 -0.21
C ARG A 252 -17.25 -5.05 -1.01
N ILE A 253 -16.28 -5.07 -1.92
CA ILE A 253 -16.09 -6.13 -2.91
C ILE A 253 -14.78 -6.87 -2.59
N ALA A 254 -14.85 -8.21 -2.56
CA ALA A 254 -13.69 -9.05 -2.29
C ALA A 254 -12.67 -8.99 -3.45
N GLY A 255 -11.40 -8.77 -3.14
CA GLY A 255 -10.31 -8.61 -4.11
C GLY A 255 -10.23 -7.21 -4.73
N GLU A 256 -11.16 -6.33 -4.35
CA GLU A 256 -11.26 -4.95 -4.81
C GLU A 256 -11.23 -3.95 -3.65
N GLU A 257 -10.89 -4.41 -2.45
CA GLU A 257 -10.74 -3.53 -1.29
C GLU A 257 -9.69 -2.44 -1.58
N SER A 258 -10.00 -1.20 -1.20
CA SER A 258 -9.12 -0.07 -1.46
C SER A 258 -9.17 0.99 -0.37
N ILE A 259 -8.05 1.69 -0.21
CA ILE A 259 -7.87 2.79 0.73
C ILE A 259 -7.30 3.98 -0.04
N GLU A 260 -7.90 5.15 0.17
CA GLU A 260 -7.36 6.44 -0.25
C GLU A 260 -6.68 7.11 0.94
N PHE A 261 -5.40 7.47 0.80
CA PHE A 261 -4.58 7.95 1.89
C PHE A 261 -3.55 9.00 1.45
N ARG A 262 -2.95 9.64 2.46
CA ARG A 262 -1.81 10.56 2.34
C ARG A 262 -0.78 10.23 3.40
N PHE A 263 0.50 10.24 3.05
CA PHE A 263 1.56 10.08 4.04
C PHE A 263 1.63 11.30 4.98
N ILE A 264 1.99 11.05 6.23
CA ILE A 264 2.28 12.14 7.19
C ILE A 264 3.64 12.78 6.87
N GLY A 265 3.85 14.00 7.38
CA GLY A 265 5.07 14.78 7.12
C GLY A 265 6.38 14.09 7.51
N ASN A 266 6.34 13.20 8.50
CA ASN A 266 7.53 12.50 9.02
C ASN A 266 8.25 11.63 7.98
N HIS A 267 7.61 11.31 6.84
CA HIS A 267 8.18 10.41 5.84
C HIS A 267 8.89 11.11 4.68
N PHE A 268 8.88 12.45 4.65
CA PHE A 268 9.39 13.25 3.52
C PHE A 268 10.71 13.98 3.81
N GLY A 269 11.41 13.61 4.88
CA GLY A 269 12.70 14.20 5.21
C GLY A 269 13.44 13.40 6.26
N PHE A 270 14.70 13.78 6.52
CA PHE A 270 15.52 13.15 7.55
C PHE A 270 14.86 13.26 8.92
N LYS A 271 14.76 12.13 9.62
CA LYS A 271 14.31 12.11 11.00
C LYS A 271 15.49 12.49 11.88
N THR A 272 15.45 13.70 12.45
CA THR A 272 16.41 14.08 13.49
C THR A 272 16.01 13.41 14.79
N THR A 273 16.83 12.48 15.29
CA THR A 273 16.73 11.90 16.63
C THR A 273 16.91 12.94 17.73
#